data_AF-A0A444L6K5-F1
#
_entry.id   AF-A0A444L6K5-F1
#
_cell.length_a   1.000
_cell.length_b   1.000
_cell.length_c   1.000
_cell.angle_alpha   90.00
_cell.angle_beta   90.00
_cell.angle_gamma   90.00
#
_symmetry.space_group_name_H-M   'P 1'
#
loop_
_entity.id
_entity.type
_entity.pdbx_description
1 polymer ?
#
loop_
_entity_poly.entity_id
_entity_poly.type
_entity_poly.pdbx_seq_one_letter_code
_entity_poly.pdbx_strand_id
1 'polypeptide(L)'
;MYIKFYLKGNTNDPSQNPRCDPLAFKPNVKMMQKCYYPDSAIPCWGNMPEMLAAEEILREIIEKYNKKPIGWHMASDLRGNAIVIGPDIGYRIKTMMISPSENIGFGTRFEPGNLGASIGSGYHFGFRPVPPELFEKISKENFVTEGVQRIIGKILESDPVPLERIDSEAGGILGGPFLQHPDLRGISKAQQELDEKLRIEVEKEFIRRCPMRASIYR
;
A
#
# COMPACT_ATOMS: atom_id res chain seq x y z
N MET A 1 12.55 -3.60 -10.55
CA MET A 1 11.64 -2.44 -10.60
C MET A 1 10.32 -2.93 -11.17
N TYR A 2 9.22 -2.77 -10.43
CA TYR A 2 7.91 -3.25 -10.86
C TYR A 2 7.03 -2.08 -11.26
N ILE A 3 6.23 -2.31 -12.30
CA ILE A 3 5.36 -1.33 -12.92
C ILE A 3 4.03 -2.01 -13.15
N LYS A 4 2.95 -1.33 -12.78
CA LYS A 4 1.59 -1.87 -12.89
C LYS A 4 0.79 -1.00 -13.85
N PHE A 5 0.24 -1.63 -14.87
CA PHE A 5 -0.70 -1.00 -15.79
C PHE A 5 -2.11 -1.25 -15.30
N TYR A 6 -2.92 -0.19 -15.28
CA TYR A 6 -4.33 -0.29 -14.95
C TYR A 6 -5.14 -0.06 -16.22
N LEU A 7 -5.97 -1.06 -16.55
CA LEU A 7 -7.00 -0.92 -17.57
C LEU A 7 -8.13 -0.08 -17.00
N LYS A 8 -8.60 0.93 -17.74
CA LYS A 8 -9.82 1.63 -17.39
C LYS A 8 -11.00 0.71 -17.68
N GLY A 9 -11.59 0.15 -16.62
CA GLY A 9 -12.86 -0.57 -16.72
C GLY A 9 -13.96 0.38 -17.19
N ASN A 10 -14.77 -0.03 -18.16
CA ASN A 10 -15.91 0.73 -18.63
C ASN A 10 -17.01 0.65 -17.56
N THR A 11 -17.17 1.66 -16.72
CA THR A 11 -18.06 1.65 -15.53
C THR A 11 -19.56 1.83 -15.86
N ASN A 12 -20.01 1.41 -17.04
CA ASN A 12 -21.40 1.56 -17.48
C ASN A 12 -22.24 0.29 -17.32
N ASP A 13 -21.80 -0.72 -16.56
CA ASP A 13 -22.61 -1.89 -16.23
C ASP A 13 -23.16 -1.83 -14.79
N PRO A 14 -24.42 -1.39 -14.60
CA PRO A 14 -25.06 -1.34 -13.28
C PRO A 14 -25.38 -2.72 -12.69
N SER A 15 -25.08 -3.84 -13.38
CA SER A 15 -25.34 -5.20 -12.89
C SER A 15 -24.28 -5.73 -11.91
N GLN A 16 -23.16 -5.03 -11.69
CA GLN A 16 -22.07 -5.49 -10.81
C GLN A 16 -22.08 -4.92 -9.38
N ASN A 17 -23.21 -4.39 -8.89
CA ASN A 17 -23.30 -3.89 -7.51
C ASN A 17 -24.03 -4.88 -6.59
N PRO A 18 -23.34 -5.83 -5.92
CA PRO A 18 -23.95 -6.57 -4.84
C PRO A 18 -24.13 -5.61 -3.67
N ARG A 19 -25.38 -5.15 -3.49
CA ARG A 19 -25.84 -4.48 -2.27
C ARG A 19 -25.54 -5.38 -1.08
N CYS A 20 -24.71 -4.90 -0.16
CA CYS A 20 -24.76 -5.33 1.23
C CYS A 20 -25.11 -4.12 2.10
N ASP A 21 -26.17 -4.32 2.87
CA ASP A 21 -26.89 -3.40 3.74
C ASP A 21 -25.97 -2.76 4.80
N PRO A 22 -26.00 -1.43 5.01
CA PRO A 22 -25.17 -0.76 6.01
C PRO A 22 -25.89 -0.75 7.36
N LEU A 23 -25.80 -1.85 8.12
CA LEU A 23 -26.13 -1.78 9.56
C LEU A 23 -24.93 -1.23 10.35
N ALA A 24 -24.95 0.11 10.45
CA ALA A 24 -24.53 0.93 11.57
C ALA A 24 -23.16 0.65 12.22
N PHE A 25 -22.12 1.31 11.69
CA PHE A 25 -20.90 1.59 12.46
C PHE A 25 -20.91 3.06 12.90
N LYS A 26 -21.18 3.31 14.19
CA LYS A 26 -20.90 4.61 14.83
C LYS A 26 -19.51 4.51 15.48
N PRO A 27 -18.53 5.35 15.09
CA PRO A 27 -17.26 5.37 15.81
C PRO A 27 -17.47 6.18 17.11
N ASN A 28 -17.46 5.49 18.24
CA ASN A 28 -17.31 6.13 19.54
C ASN A 28 -15.91 5.76 20.06
N VAL A 29 -14.92 6.56 19.66
CA VAL A 29 -13.53 6.35 20.09
C VAL A 29 -13.32 7.08 21.41
N LYS A 30 -13.38 6.31 22.50
CA LYS A 30 -12.56 6.52 23.69
C LYS A 30 -12.47 5.19 24.46
N MET A 31 -11.42 4.43 24.21
CA MET A 31 -10.93 3.45 25.17
C MET A 31 -9.41 3.43 25.17
N MET A 32 -8.82 4.06 26.18
CA MET A 32 -7.59 3.52 26.77
C MET A 32 -7.97 2.19 27.42
N GLN A 33 -7.80 1.08 26.71
CA GLN A 33 -7.95 -0.23 27.30
C GLN A 33 -6.56 -0.77 27.62
N LYS A 34 -6.22 -0.76 28.91
CA LYS A 34 -5.11 -1.58 29.44
C LYS A 34 -5.42 -3.04 29.09
N CYS A 35 -4.68 -3.60 28.14
CA CYS A 35 -4.75 -5.02 27.85
C CYS A 35 -4.10 -5.79 29.01
N TYR A 36 -4.89 -6.56 29.75
CA TYR A 36 -4.43 -7.60 30.65
C TYR A 36 -4.73 -8.93 29.97
N TYR A 37 -3.72 -9.57 29.38
CA TYR A 37 -3.75 -10.99 29.01
C TYR A 37 -2.81 -11.72 29.97
N PRO A 38 -3.26 -12.75 30.73
CA PRO A 38 -2.45 -13.28 31.81
C PRO A 38 -1.19 -14.05 31.41
N ASP A 39 -1.03 -14.48 30.15
CA ASP A 39 0.03 -15.44 29.78
C ASP A 39 0.80 -15.11 28.48
N SER A 40 0.63 -13.92 27.89
CA SER A 40 1.46 -13.49 26.77
C SER A 40 2.48 -12.47 27.24
N ALA A 41 3.75 -12.87 27.22
CA ALA A 41 4.90 -11.99 27.44
C ALA A 41 5.04 -10.98 26.29
N ILE A 42 4.06 -10.06 26.18
CA ILE A 42 4.11 -8.95 25.23
C ILE A 42 5.06 -7.92 25.83
N PRO A 43 6.18 -7.59 25.18
CA PRO A 43 7.13 -6.63 25.71
C PRO A 43 6.45 -5.27 25.90
N CYS A 44 6.69 -4.64 27.05
CA CYS A 44 6.27 -3.26 27.29
C CYS A 44 7.15 -2.31 26.47
N TRP A 45 6.77 -2.09 25.22
CA TRP A 45 7.43 -1.10 24.36
C TRP A 45 7.03 0.31 24.86
N GLY A 46 8.01 1.16 25.18
CA GLY A 46 7.76 2.59 25.46
C GLY A 46 7.03 3.27 24.30
N ASN A 47 6.40 4.43 24.59
CA ASN A 47 5.56 5.26 23.69
C ASN A 47 5.36 4.66 22.29
N MET A 48 4.39 3.76 22.17
CA MET A 48 4.10 3.08 20.93
C MET A 48 3.58 4.11 19.92
N PRO A 49 4.13 4.13 18.69
CA PRO A 49 3.58 4.99 17.65
C PRO A 49 2.13 4.58 17.38
N GLU A 50 1.28 5.57 17.10
CA GLU A 50 -0.12 5.33 16.79
C GLU A 50 -0.24 4.35 15.62
N MET A 51 -0.98 3.26 15.83
CA MET A 51 -1.26 2.26 14.81
C MET A 51 -2.70 2.40 14.37
N LEU A 52 -2.88 2.44 13.06
CA LEU A 52 -4.17 2.61 12.41
C LEU A 52 -4.43 1.42 11.49
N ALA A 53 -5.70 1.20 11.16
CA ALA A 53 -6.04 0.19 10.16
C ALA A 53 -5.35 0.54 8.84
N ALA A 54 -4.92 -0.48 8.08
CA ALA A 54 -4.22 -0.26 6.81
C ALA A 54 -5.05 0.58 5.84
N GLU A 55 -6.37 0.44 5.86
CA GLU A 55 -7.30 1.23 5.04
C GLU A 55 -7.27 2.72 5.39
N GLU A 56 -7.13 3.06 6.68
CA GLU A 56 -7.02 4.44 7.14
C GLU A 56 -5.69 5.05 6.71
N ILE A 57 -4.60 4.30 6.83
CA ILE A 57 -3.28 4.70 6.34
C ILE A 57 -3.28 4.90 4.82
N LEU A 58 -3.92 3.99 4.08
CA LEU A 58 -4.01 4.10 2.62
C LEU A 58 -4.83 5.33 2.18
N ARG A 59 -5.92 5.65 2.88
CA ARG A 59 -6.68 6.89 2.62
C ARG A 59 -5.80 8.13 2.82
N GLU A 60 -5.06 8.19 3.93
CA GLU A 60 -4.16 9.31 4.20
C GLU A 60 -3.05 9.44 3.15
N ILE A 61 -2.46 8.31 2.73
CA ILE A 61 -1.46 8.28 1.66
C ILE A 61 -2.05 8.87 0.38
N ILE A 62 -3.25 8.45 -0.02
CA ILE A 62 -3.93 8.94 -1.22
C ILE A 62 -4.19 10.45 -1.12
N GLU A 63 -4.70 10.93 0.01
CA GLU A 63 -4.97 12.35 0.23
C GLU A 63 -3.71 13.21 0.14
N LYS A 64 -2.60 12.76 0.73
CA LYS A 64 -1.31 13.48 0.66
C LYS A 64 -0.70 13.38 -0.74
N TYR A 65 -0.80 12.23 -1.39
CA TYR A 65 -0.32 12.03 -2.75
C TYR A 65 -1.05 12.97 -3.73
N ASN A 66 -2.37 13.08 -3.65
CA ASN A 66 -3.14 13.98 -4.51
C ASN A 66 -2.74 15.46 -4.36
N LYS A 67 -2.26 15.87 -3.18
CA LYS A 67 -1.75 17.22 -2.93
C LYS A 67 -0.35 17.45 -3.50
N LYS A 68 0.54 16.46 -3.38
CA LYS A 68 1.95 16.56 -3.80
C LYS A 68 2.42 15.19 -4.32
N PRO A 69 2.22 14.88 -5.62
CA PRO A 69 2.52 13.54 -6.17
C PRO A 69 4.02 13.29 -6.40
N ILE A 70 4.83 14.35 -6.47
CA ILE A 70 6.30 14.27 -6.64
C ILE A 70 6.96 13.94 -5.30
N GLY A 71 8.01 13.10 -5.33
CA GLY A 71 8.80 12.72 -4.14
C GLY A 71 8.34 11.44 -3.45
N TRP A 72 7.34 10.75 -3.99
CA TRP A 72 6.88 9.47 -3.44
C TRP A 72 7.75 8.30 -3.90
N HIS A 73 7.96 7.34 -3.02
CA HIS A 73 8.61 6.06 -3.29
C HIS A 73 7.87 4.95 -2.56
N MET A 74 7.78 3.77 -3.18
CA MET A 74 7.08 2.63 -2.60
C MET A 74 7.91 1.37 -2.71
N ALA A 75 7.92 0.59 -1.64
CA ALA A 75 8.43 -0.77 -1.66
C ALA A 75 7.45 -1.75 -1.01
N SER A 76 7.45 -2.98 -1.47
CA SER A 76 6.76 -4.10 -0.82
C SER A 76 7.62 -5.36 -0.79
N ASP A 77 7.27 -6.31 0.07
CA ASP A 77 7.79 -7.67 0.00
C ASP A 77 6.66 -8.71 -0.11
N LEU A 78 7.05 -9.97 -0.30
CA LEU A 78 6.14 -11.11 -0.41
C LEU A 78 5.49 -11.51 0.93
N ARG A 79 5.89 -10.89 2.04
CA ARG A 79 5.43 -11.20 3.39
C ARG A 79 4.31 -10.25 3.84
N GLY A 80 3.76 -9.46 2.92
CA GLY A 80 2.71 -8.49 3.20
C GLY A 80 3.22 -7.21 3.86
N ASN A 81 4.52 -6.91 3.75
CA ASN A 81 5.04 -5.63 4.21
C ASN A 81 5.03 -4.62 3.07
N ALA A 82 4.71 -3.38 3.38
CA ALA A 82 4.91 -2.25 2.51
C ALA A 82 5.55 -1.07 3.25
N ILE A 83 6.44 -0.37 2.57
CA ILE A 83 6.95 0.95 2.97
C ILE A 83 6.52 1.94 1.89
N VAL A 84 5.89 3.03 2.30
CA VAL A 84 5.56 4.16 1.44
C VAL A 84 6.26 5.40 1.99
N ILE A 85 7.14 6.00 1.22
CA ILE A 85 7.85 7.23 1.57
C ILE A 85 7.26 8.35 0.73
N GLY A 86 6.64 9.32 1.38
CA GLY A 86 6.31 10.61 0.77
C GLY A 86 7.40 11.65 1.05
N PRO A 87 7.23 12.88 0.56
CA PRO A 87 8.22 13.95 0.71
C PRO A 87 8.58 14.27 2.17
N ASP A 88 7.59 14.21 3.05
CA ASP A 88 7.70 14.69 4.43
C ASP A 88 7.33 13.62 5.47
N ILE A 89 6.92 12.41 5.03
CA ILE A 89 6.39 11.37 5.91
C ILE A 89 6.59 9.97 5.33
N GLY A 90 6.88 9.00 6.19
CA GLY A 90 6.92 7.58 5.85
C GLY A 90 5.77 6.80 6.47
N TYR A 91 5.39 5.71 5.82
CA TYR A 91 4.38 4.77 6.28
C TYR A 91 4.92 3.36 6.21
N ARG A 92 4.76 2.61 7.30
CA ARG A 92 4.99 1.17 7.33
C ARG A 92 3.63 0.50 7.45
N ILE A 93 3.37 -0.46 6.58
CA ILE A 93 2.10 -1.20 6.55
C ILE A 93 2.42 -2.69 6.60
N LYS A 94 1.68 -3.42 7.43
CA LYS A 94 1.65 -4.87 7.48
C LYS A 94 0.26 -5.33 7.10
N THR A 95 0.17 -6.23 6.13
CA THR A 95 -1.08 -6.89 5.76
C THR A 95 -0.93 -8.41 5.86
N MET A 96 -2.06 -9.06 6.13
CA MET A 96 -2.24 -10.50 6.10
C MET A 96 -3.50 -10.79 5.30
N MET A 97 -3.37 -11.62 4.28
CA MET A 97 -4.51 -12.07 3.47
C MET A 97 -5.26 -13.16 4.24
N ILE A 98 -6.54 -12.95 4.51
CA ILE A 98 -7.42 -13.95 5.13
C ILE A 98 -8.08 -14.81 4.04
N SER A 99 -8.43 -14.18 2.92
CA SER A 99 -9.07 -14.80 1.77
C SER A 99 -8.69 -14.04 0.49
N PRO A 100 -9.00 -14.55 -0.71
CA PRO A 100 -8.70 -13.85 -1.96
C PRO A 100 -9.29 -12.43 -2.05
N SER A 101 -10.35 -12.12 -1.30
CA SER A 101 -11.03 -10.82 -1.29
C SER A 101 -10.85 -10.03 0.00
N GLU A 102 -10.25 -10.63 1.04
CA GLU A 102 -10.21 -10.03 2.37
C GLU A 102 -8.79 -10.07 2.95
N ASN A 103 -8.38 -8.92 3.48
CA ASN A 103 -7.15 -8.77 4.23
C ASN A 103 -7.41 -8.07 5.57
N ILE A 104 -6.51 -8.30 6.51
CA ILE A 104 -6.36 -7.48 7.72
C ILE A 104 -5.02 -6.78 7.58
N GLY A 105 -4.97 -5.51 7.91
CA GLY A 105 -3.71 -4.80 7.98
C GLY A 105 -3.72 -3.68 8.98
N PHE A 106 -2.52 -3.37 9.45
CA PHE A 106 -2.24 -2.19 10.25
C PHE A 106 -1.06 -1.46 9.66
N GLY A 107 -1.01 -0.16 9.90
CA GLY A 107 0.14 0.64 9.57
C GLY A 107 0.38 1.73 10.58
N THR A 108 1.53 2.38 10.43
CA THR A 108 1.91 3.50 11.27
C THR A 108 2.80 4.47 10.50
N ARG A 109 2.81 5.71 10.98
CA ARG A 109 3.61 6.81 10.45
C ARG A 109 5.00 6.76 11.05
N PHE A 110 6.01 7.16 10.27
CA PHE A 110 7.36 7.35 10.76
C PHE A 110 8.06 8.47 10.01
N GLU A 111 9.13 9.00 10.59
CA GLU A 111 9.98 9.98 9.93
C GLU A 111 10.89 9.28 8.91
N PRO A 112 10.82 9.63 7.61
CA PRO A 112 11.46 8.85 6.55
C PRO A 112 13.00 8.89 6.61
N GLY A 113 13.58 9.93 7.20
CA GLY A 113 15.04 10.11 7.26
C GLY A 113 15.68 10.01 5.87
N ASN A 114 16.72 9.21 5.74
CA ASN A 114 17.39 8.93 4.45
C ASN A 114 16.79 7.73 3.69
N LEU A 115 15.70 7.13 4.17
CA LEU A 115 15.17 5.87 3.63
C LEU A 115 14.64 6.00 2.20
N GLY A 116 14.21 7.21 1.81
CA GLY A 116 13.85 7.51 0.43
C GLY A 116 14.98 7.22 -0.56
N ALA A 117 16.24 7.47 -0.19
CA ALA A 117 17.39 7.19 -1.04
C ALA A 117 17.68 5.68 -1.16
N SER A 118 17.40 4.89 -0.11
CA SER A 118 17.59 3.43 -0.12
C SER A 118 16.52 2.68 -0.91
N ILE A 119 15.33 3.28 -1.06
CA ILE A 119 14.18 2.65 -1.74
C ILE A 119 13.96 3.23 -3.15
N GLY A 120 14.45 4.45 -3.41
CA GLY A 120 14.25 5.15 -4.68
C GLY A 120 14.88 4.44 -5.88
N SER A 121 14.12 4.29 -6.96
CA SER A 121 14.58 3.69 -8.22
C SER A 121 15.00 4.75 -9.27
N GLY A 122 15.37 5.95 -8.83
CA GLY A 122 15.67 7.10 -9.70
C GLY A 122 14.43 7.86 -10.23
N TYR A 123 13.24 7.28 -10.13
CA TYR A 123 11.96 7.93 -10.46
C TYR A 123 11.03 7.98 -9.25
N HIS A 124 10.11 8.94 -9.26
CA HIS A 124 9.04 9.02 -8.26
C HIS A 124 7.96 7.98 -8.56
N PHE A 125 7.55 7.25 -7.53
CA PHE A 125 6.33 6.46 -7.55
C PHE A 125 5.13 7.37 -7.80
N GLY A 126 4.22 6.93 -8.66
CA GLY A 126 2.92 7.57 -8.80
C GLY A 126 2.18 7.09 -10.04
N PHE A 127 1.12 7.81 -10.36
CA PHE A 127 0.25 7.56 -11.49
C PHE A 127 0.56 8.53 -12.62
N ARG A 128 0.70 7.99 -13.83
CA ARG A 128 0.97 8.77 -15.04
C ARG A 128 -0.07 8.41 -16.11
N PRO A 129 -0.76 9.38 -16.71
CA PRO A 129 -1.66 9.12 -17.81
C PRO A 129 -0.86 8.60 -19.00
N VAL A 130 -1.36 7.57 -19.67
CA VAL A 130 -0.76 7.02 -20.88
C VAL A 130 -1.62 7.44 -22.08
N PRO A 131 -1.05 8.14 -23.07
CA PRO A 131 -1.75 8.47 -24.31
C PRO A 131 -2.31 7.20 -25.00
N PRO A 132 -3.51 7.25 -25.60
CA PRO A 132 -4.13 6.09 -26.26
C PRO A 132 -3.21 5.36 -27.24
N GLU A 133 -2.45 6.10 -28.03
CA GLU A 133 -1.50 5.56 -29.02
C GLU A 133 -0.35 4.77 -28.37
N LEU A 134 0.18 5.26 -27.24
CA LEU A 134 1.23 4.55 -26.51
C LEU A 134 0.65 3.35 -25.77
N PHE A 135 -0.54 3.49 -25.22
CA PHE A 135 -1.24 2.41 -24.55
C PHE A 135 -1.53 1.25 -25.51
N GLU A 136 -2.02 1.53 -26.71
CA GLU A 136 -2.29 0.51 -27.73
C GLU A 136 -1.01 -0.27 -28.09
N LYS A 137 0.12 0.42 -28.28
CA LYS A 137 1.42 -0.21 -28.54
C LYS A 137 1.83 -1.14 -27.40
N ILE A 138 1.73 -0.66 -26.15
CA ILE A 138 2.06 -1.47 -24.96
C ILE A 138 1.14 -2.68 -24.85
N SER A 139 -0.17 -2.54 -25.14
CA SER A 139 -1.15 -3.62 -24.99
C SER A 139 -0.99 -4.75 -26.01
N LYS A 140 -0.42 -4.47 -27.18
CA LYS A 140 -0.27 -5.44 -28.27
C LYS A 140 1.05 -6.20 -28.22
N GLU A 141 2.01 -5.72 -27.45
CA GLU A 141 3.36 -6.26 -27.38
C GLU A 141 3.63 -6.97 -26.05
N ASN A 142 4.57 -7.92 -26.05
CA ASN A 142 5.07 -8.49 -24.81
C ASN A 142 5.90 -7.46 -24.05
N PHE A 143 5.64 -7.29 -22.74
CA PHE A 143 6.35 -6.34 -21.87
C PHE A 143 7.88 -6.52 -21.82
N VAL A 144 8.41 -7.65 -22.31
CA VAL A 144 9.83 -8.00 -22.31
C VAL A 144 10.55 -7.44 -23.55
N THR A 145 9.85 -6.89 -24.54
CA THR A 145 10.51 -6.30 -25.72
C THR A 145 11.22 -5.00 -25.33
N GLU A 146 12.41 -4.77 -25.90
CA GLU A 146 13.15 -3.50 -25.72
C GLU A 146 12.33 -2.28 -26.16
N GLY A 147 11.45 -2.47 -27.15
CA GLY A 147 10.51 -1.45 -27.62
C GLY A 147 9.57 -0.95 -26.52
N VAL A 148 8.89 -1.86 -25.83
CA VAL A 148 7.99 -1.52 -24.72
C VAL A 148 8.75 -0.89 -23.55
N GLN A 149 9.92 -1.40 -23.21
CA GLN A 149 10.76 -0.82 -22.14
C GLN A 149 11.16 0.63 -22.44
N ARG A 150 11.48 0.95 -23.69
CA ARG A 150 11.78 2.33 -24.11
C ARG A 150 10.56 3.24 -24.00
N ILE A 151 9.37 2.76 -24.35
CA ILE A 151 8.12 3.52 -24.21
C ILE A 151 7.84 3.79 -22.72
N ILE A 152 7.97 2.76 -21.87
CA ILE A 152 7.80 2.88 -20.42
C ILE A 152 8.79 3.90 -19.85
N GLY A 153 10.07 3.84 -20.23
CA GLY A 153 11.08 4.81 -19.79
C GLY A 153 10.67 6.25 -20.09
N LYS A 154 10.21 6.52 -21.33
CA LYS A 154 9.69 7.84 -21.71
C LYS A 154 8.48 8.28 -20.89
N ILE A 155 7.59 7.36 -20.53
CA ILE A 155 6.45 7.69 -19.66
C ILE A 155 6.97 8.01 -18.25
N LEU A 156 7.93 7.24 -17.72
CA LEU A 156 8.49 7.46 -16.37
C LEU A 156 9.25 8.79 -16.21
N GLU A 157 9.78 9.35 -17.31
CA GLU A 157 10.37 10.69 -17.35
C GLU A 157 9.35 11.80 -17.07
N SER A 158 8.06 11.56 -17.31
CA SER A 158 7.01 12.52 -16.94
C SER A 158 6.72 12.49 -15.44
N ASP A 159 6.29 13.62 -14.89
CA ASP A 159 5.94 13.71 -13.48
C ASP A 159 4.65 12.92 -13.15
N PRO A 160 4.57 12.27 -11.98
CA PRO A 160 3.33 11.69 -11.51
C PRO A 160 2.28 12.78 -11.25
N VAL A 161 1.01 12.45 -11.51
CA VAL A 161 -0.13 13.37 -11.34
C VAL A 161 -1.06 12.93 -10.22
N PRO A 162 -1.84 13.84 -9.62
CA PRO A 162 -2.93 13.49 -8.71
C PRO A 162 -3.94 12.58 -9.40
N LEU A 163 -4.55 11.65 -8.65
CA LEU A 163 -5.55 10.72 -9.19
C LEU A 163 -6.75 11.45 -9.81
N GLU A 164 -7.15 12.58 -9.23
CA GLU A 164 -8.27 13.42 -9.70
C GLU A 164 -7.99 14.11 -11.04
N ARG A 165 -6.71 14.25 -11.44
CA ARG A 165 -6.30 14.87 -12.71
C ARG A 165 -6.07 13.86 -13.82
N ILE A 166 -6.31 12.58 -13.56
CA ILE A 166 -6.21 11.56 -14.60
C ILE A 166 -7.43 11.71 -15.51
N ASP A 167 -7.18 12.25 -16.70
CA ASP A 167 -8.24 12.52 -17.67
C ASP A 167 -8.97 11.24 -18.08
N SER A 168 -10.27 11.40 -18.31
CA SER A 168 -11.10 10.43 -18.98
C SER A 168 -10.58 10.01 -20.37
N GLU A 169 -9.88 10.90 -21.06
CA GLU A 169 -9.32 10.70 -22.41
C GLU A 169 -8.01 9.89 -22.43
N ALA A 170 -7.41 9.62 -21.28
CA ALA A 170 -6.22 8.77 -21.20
C ALA A 170 -6.55 7.33 -21.64
N GLY A 171 -5.69 6.73 -22.47
CA GLY A 171 -5.83 5.34 -22.90
C GLY A 171 -5.60 4.34 -21.79
N GLY A 172 -4.79 4.71 -20.79
CA GLY A 172 -4.55 3.92 -19.59
C GLY A 172 -3.75 4.69 -18.55
N ILE A 173 -3.42 4.03 -17.44
CA ILE A 173 -2.65 4.62 -16.34
C ILE A 173 -1.44 3.74 -16.05
N LEU A 174 -0.26 4.36 -16.05
CA LEU A 174 0.97 3.76 -15.57
C LEU A 174 1.13 4.02 -14.08
N GLY A 175 1.10 2.98 -13.26
CA GLY A 175 1.42 3.04 -11.85
C GLY A 175 2.84 2.56 -11.57
N GLY A 176 3.63 3.37 -10.87
CA GLY A 176 4.98 3.01 -10.43
C GLY A 176 6.00 4.13 -10.62
N PRO A 177 7.30 3.79 -10.60
CA PRO A 177 7.82 2.47 -10.24
C PRO A 177 7.71 2.19 -8.74
N PHE A 178 7.60 0.91 -8.38
CA PHE A 178 7.77 0.46 -6.99
C PHE A 178 8.82 -0.65 -6.90
N LEU A 179 9.47 -0.74 -5.75
CA LEU A 179 10.48 -1.74 -5.44
C LEU A 179 9.81 -2.98 -4.84
N GLN A 180 10.05 -4.16 -5.39
CA GLN A 180 9.73 -5.40 -4.69
C GLN A 180 11.04 -5.94 -4.12
N HIS A 181 11.13 -5.96 -2.79
CA HIS A 181 12.29 -6.45 -2.06
C HIS A 181 11.99 -7.85 -1.52
N PRO A 182 12.99 -8.75 -1.40
CA PRO A 182 12.77 -10.07 -0.80
C PRO A 182 12.33 -9.98 0.67
N ASP A 183 12.88 -9.02 1.44
CA ASP A 183 12.53 -8.81 2.85
C ASP A 183 12.74 -7.35 3.28
N LEU A 184 11.65 -6.60 3.52
CA LEU A 184 11.76 -5.19 3.92
C LEU A 184 12.18 -4.99 5.39
N ARG A 185 12.33 -6.06 6.18
CA ARG A 185 12.82 -5.96 7.57
C ARG A 185 14.32 -5.71 7.62
N GLY A 186 15.05 -6.16 6.60
CA GLY A 186 16.51 -6.02 6.52
C GLY A 186 17.00 -4.60 6.22
N ILE A 187 16.08 -3.66 5.96
CA ILE A 187 16.41 -2.28 5.61
C ILE A 187 17.05 -1.53 6.79
N SER A 188 16.50 -1.67 8.00
CA SER A 188 17.09 -1.12 9.21
C SER A 188 16.52 -1.79 10.45
N LYS A 189 17.26 -1.73 11.57
CA LYS A 189 16.80 -2.26 12.85
C LYS A 189 15.47 -1.64 13.30
N ALA A 190 15.29 -0.33 13.10
CA ALA A 190 14.05 0.35 13.43
C ALA A 190 12.85 -0.18 12.60
N GLN A 191 13.06 -0.49 11.32
CA GLN A 191 12.02 -1.09 10.47
C GLN A 191 11.70 -2.53 10.89
N GLN A 192 12.69 -3.29 11.35
CA GLN A 192 12.48 -4.63 11.91
C GLN A 192 11.65 -4.59 13.20
N GLU A 193 11.95 -3.68 14.13
CA GLU A 193 11.19 -3.51 15.37
C GLU A 193 9.75 -3.06 15.09
N LEU A 194 9.56 -2.17 14.10
CA LEU A 194 8.25 -1.71 13.69
C LEU A 194 7.42 -2.83 13.04
N ASP A 195 8.07 -3.66 12.21
CA ASP A 195 7.46 -4.84 11.60
C ASP A 195 6.91 -5.80 12.65
N GLU A 196 7.70 -6.08 13.68
CA GLU A 196 7.31 -7.00 14.75
C GLU A 196 6.10 -6.47 15.52
N LYS A 197 6.05 -5.17 15.79
CA LYS A 197 4.91 -4.54 16.45
C LYS A 197 3.64 -4.62 15.60
N LEU A 198 3.73 -4.29 14.30
CA LEU A 198 2.59 -4.39 13.39
C LEU A 198 2.12 -5.83 13.20
N ARG A 199 3.05 -6.80 13.19
CA ARG A 199 2.74 -8.22 13.12
C ARG A 199 1.87 -8.65 14.30
N ILE A 200 2.20 -8.21 15.51
CA ILE A 200 1.42 -8.50 16.73
C ILE A 200 -0.01 -7.95 16.60
N GLU A 201 -0.18 -6.71 16.12
CA GLU A 201 -1.53 -6.14 15.96
C GLU A 201 -2.36 -6.84 14.88
N VAL A 202 -1.75 -7.18 13.74
CA VAL A 202 -2.42 -7.97 12.70
C VAL A 202 -2.81 -9.35 13.24
N GLU A 203 -1.96 -9.98 14.03
CA GLU A 203 -2.24 -11.29 14.63
C GLU A 203 -3.37 -11.24 15.65
N LYS A 204 -3.39 -10.22 16.53
CA LYS A 204 -4.50 -9.97 17.47
C LYS A 204 -5.82 -9.84 16.73
N GLU A 205 -5.83 -9.04 15.67
CA GLU A 205 -7.02 -8.80 14.88
C GLU A 205 -7.47 -10.03 14.10
N PHE A 206 -6.52 -10.83 13.59
CA PHE A 206 -6.81 -12.12 12.97
C PHE A 206 -7.46 -13.11 13.95
N ILE A 207 -6.93 -13.24 15.17
CA ILE A 207 -7.51 -14.07 16.22
C ILE A 207 -8.93 -13.59 16.56
N ARG A 208 -9.13 -12.28 16.65
CA ARG A 208 -10.42 -11.67 16.99
C ARG A 208 -11.47 -11.89 15.90
N ARG A 209 -11.12 -11.70 14.61
CA ARG A 209 -12.05 -11.80 13.48
C ARG A 209 -12.25 -13.23 13.00
N CYS A 210 -11.24 -14.09 13.15
CA CYS A 210 -11.25 -15.46 12.62
C CYS A 210 -10.81 -16.51 13.67
N PRO A 211 -11.49 -16.61 14.82
CA PRO A 211 -11.04 -17.45 15.94
C PRO A 211 -10.90 -18.93 15.56
N MET A 212 -11.84 -19.47 14.79
CA MET A 212 -11.82 -20.86 14.31
C MET A 212 -10.67 -21.15 13.34
N ARG A 213 -10.25 -20.16 12.53
CA ARG A 213 -9.08 -20.31 11.65
C ARG A 213 -7.80 -20.18 12.46
N ALA A 214 -7.75 -19.23 13.38
CA ALA A 214 -6.59 -19.01 14.24
C ALA A 214 -6.25 -20.24 15.09
N SER A 215 -7.24 -21.02 15.53
CA SER A 215 -7.00 -22.26 16.28
C SER A 215 -6.34 -23.37 15.48
N ILE A 216 -6.38 -23.34 14.13
CA ILE A 216 -5.76 -24.35 13.27
C ILE A 216 -4.25 -24.12 13.14
N TYR A 217 -3.80 -22.87 13.26
CA TYR A 217 -2.40 -22.46 13.07
C TYR A 217 -1.60 -22.32 14.38
N ARG A 218 -2.21 -22.64 15.53
CA ARG A 218 -1.56 -22.62 16.84
C ARG A 218 -0.98 -23.96 17.24
#